data_AF-A0A1Y3BA93-F1
#
_entry.id   AF-A0A1Y3BA93-F1
#
_cell.length_a   1.000
_cell.length_b   1.000
_cell.length_c   1.000
_cell.angle_alpha   90.00
_cell.angle_beta   90.00
_cell.angle_gamma   90.00
#
_symmetry.space_group_name_H-M   'P 1'
#
loop_
_entity.id
_entity.type
_entity.pdbx_description
1 polymer ?
#
loop_
_entity_poly.entity_id
_entity_poly.type
_entity_poly.pdbx_seq_one_letter_code
_entity_poly.pdbx_strand_id
1 'polypeptide(L)'
;HSIYNIGCVSFVYSCILTRGIEEIQNDYDQGSIQTLLTPETLLCSQELVNLCLIGRAVSNVFDNDIQCNGLSLQGVKKQSTIGFLTLYEYGGGAK
;
A
#
# COMPACT_ATOMS: atom_id res chain seq x y z
N HIS A 1 -3.42 -26.65 -1.69
CA HIS A 1 -3.27 -25.51 -0.76
C HIS A 1 -1.84 -24.96 -0.68
N SER A 2 -0.78 -25.79 -0.68
CA SER A 2 0.62 -25.31 -0.49
C SER A 2 1.24 -24.52 -1.67
N ILE A 3 0.88 -24.83 -2.93
CA ILE A 3 1.54 -24.25 -4.12
C ILE A 3 1.12 -22.79 -4.36
N TYR A 4 -0.15 -22.43 -4.11
CA TYR A 4 -0.66 -21.06 -4.29
C TYR A 4 -0.01 -20.05 -3.33
N ASN A 5 0.36 -20.50 -2.12
CA ASN A 5 1.06 -19.65 -1.16
C ASN A 5 2.42 -19.20 -1.68
N ILE A 6 3.12 -20.06 -2.43
CA ILE A 6 4.40 -19.71 -3.06
C ILE A 6 4.18 -18.67 -4.15
N GLY A 7 3.12 -18.80 -4.94
CA GLY A 7 2.78 -17.83 -5.99
C GLY A 7 2.54 -16.42 -5.44
N CYS A 8 1.73 -16.28 -4.39
CA CYS A 8 1.47 -14.98 -3.76
C CYS A 8 2.74 -14.36 -3.18
N VAL A 9 3.56 -15.16 -2.48
CA VAL A 9 4.82 -14.69 -1.90
C VAL A 9 5.81 -14.26 -2.99
N SER A 10 5.98 -15.07 -4.04
CA SER A 10 6.83 -14.72 -5.19
C SER A 10 6.35 -13.45 -5.90
N PHE A 11 5.04 -13.23 -6.01
CA PHE A 11 4.48 -12.01 -6.57
C PHE A 11 4.84 -10.79 -5.71
N VAL A 12 4.63 -10.86 -4.39
CA VAL A 12 5.01 -9.78 -3.46
C VAL A 12 6.50 -9.47 -3.56
N TYR A 13 7.37 -10.49 -3.56
CA TYR A 13 8.81 -10.29 -3.77
C TYR A 13 9.11 -9.62 -5.11
N SER A 14 8.41 -10.00 -6.17
CA SER A 14 8.58 -9.38 -7.49
C SER A 14 8.22 -7.89 -7.46
N CYS A 15 7.12 -7.51 -6.80
CA CYS A 15 6.74 -6.11 -6.60
C CYS A 15 7.79 -5.34 -5.78
N ILE A 16 8.27 -5.93 -4.69
CA ILE A 16 9.30 -5.32 -3.82
C ILE A 16 10.59 -5.07 -4.59
N LEU A 17 11.07 -6.07 -5.33
CA LEU A 17 12.30 -5.98 -6.10
C LEU A 17 12.17 -5.03 -7.29
N THR A 18 10.98 -4.94 -7.90
CA THR A 18 10.71 -4.02 -9.02
C THR A 18 10.68 -2.56 -8.56
N ARG A 19 10.08 -2.27 -7.40
CA ARG A 19 10.05 -0.91 -6.84
C ARG A 19 11.42 -0.52 -6.25
N GLY A 20 12.08 -1.45 -5.58
CA GLY A 20 13.32 -1.22 -4.82
C GLY A 20 13.03 -0.85 -3.36
N ILE A 21 13.89 -1.32 -2.45
CA ILE A 21 13.67 -1.13 -1.00
C ILE A 21 13.71 0.36 -0.62
N GLU A 22 14.74 1.09 -1.05
CA GLU A 22 14.87 2.52 -0.76
C GLU A 22 13.68 3.33 -1.29
N GLU A 23 13.22 3.02 -2.49
CA GLU A 23 12.04 3.64 -3.10
C GLU A 23 10.74 3.32 -2.34
N ILE A 24 10.61 2.09 -1.83
CA ILE A 24 9.50 1.72 -0.96
C ILE A 24 9.55 2.57 0.31
N GLN A 25 10.71 2.73 0.94
CA GLN A 25 10.85 3.54 2.16
C GLN A 25 10.49 5.02 1.91
N ASN A 26 10.78 5.53 0.72
CA ASN A 26 10.43 6.89 0.30
C ASN A 26 8.95 7.07 -0.09
N ASP A 27 8.20 5.98 -0.35
CA ASP A 27 6.77 6.05 -0.64
C ASP A 27 5.91 6.29 0.62
N TYR A 28 6.42 5.96 1.80
CA TYR A 28 5.71 6.13 3.07
C TYR A 28 5.58 7.60 3.49
N ASP A 29 4.62 7.87 4.36
CA ASP A 29 4.52 9.15 5.06
C ASP A 29 5.74 9.39 5.95
N GLN A 30 6.18 10.65 6.05
CA GLN A 30 7.33 11.02 6.88
C GLN A 30 7.12 10.64 8.35
N GLY A 31 8.07 9.90 8.92
CA GLY A 31 8.04 9.48 10.33
C GLY A 31 7.12 8.29 10.63
N SER A 32 6.54 7.65 9.62
CA SER A 32 5.70 6.45 9.79
C SER A 32 6.53 5.17 10.00
N ILE A 33 5.87 4.13 10.52
CA ILE A 33 6.45 2.80 10.65
C ILE A 33 6.47 2.13 9.28
N GLN A 34 7.65 1.85 8.75
CA GLN A 34 7.84 1.31 7.40
C GLN A 34 7.74 -0.22 7.39
N THR A 35 6.51 -0.75 7.45
CA THR A 35 6.21 -2.18 7.38
C THR A 35 5.13 -2.49 6.34
N LEU A 36 5.33 -3.56 5.58
CA LEU A 36 4.34 -4.06 4.60
C LEU A 36 3.30 -5.01 5.23
N LEU A 37 3.47 -5.34 6.52
CA LEU A 37 2.54 -6.16 7.30
C LEU A 37 2.16 -5.41 8.58
N THR A 38 0.90 -5.51 8.99
CA THR A 38 0.44 -4.93 10.26
C THR A 38 1.20 -5.59 11.42
N PRO A 39 1.90 -4.82 12.29
CA PRO A 39 2.73 -5.39 13.35
C PRO A 39 1.97 -6.31 14.30
N GLU A 40 0.71 -6.02 14.58
CA GLU A 40 -0.09 -6.72 15.58
C GLU A 40 -0.71 -8.02 15.06
N THR A 41 -1.08 -8.05 13.78
CA THR A 41 -1.90 -9.13 13.18
C THR A 41 -1.26 -9.82 11.98
N LEU A 42 -0.13 -9.32 11.49
CA LEU A 42 0.59 -9.82 10.29
C LEU A 42 -0.29 -9.91 9.05
N LEU A 43 -1.31 -9.06 8.96
CA LEU A 43 -2.15 -8.88 7.78
C LEU A 43 -1.47 -7.91 6.81
N CYS A 44 -1.89 -7.93 5.54
CA CYS A 44 -1.40 -6.95 4.56
C CYS A 44 -1.69 -5.53 5.03
N SER A 45 -0.67 -4.67 5.04
CA SER A 45 -0.87 -3.23 5.27
C SER A 45 -1.46 -2.56 4.03
N GLN A 46 -1.95 -1.32 4.17
CA GLN A 46 -2.42 -0.54 3.02
C GLN A 46 -1.29 -0.29 2.01
N GLU A 47 -0.06 -0.10 2.49
CA GLU A 47 1.13 0.08 1.66
C GLU A 47 1.43 -1.16 0.83
N LEU A 48 1.27 -2.36 1.40
CA LEU A 48 1.42 -3.60 0.62
C LEU A 48 0.33 -3.76 -0.43
N VAL A 49 -0.92 -3.41 -0.09
CA VAL A 49 -2.03 -3.40 -1.04
C VAL A 49 -1.75 -2.43 -2.18
N ASN A 50 -1.37 -1.19 -1.86
CA ASN A 50 -1.02 -0.17 -2.85
C ASN A 50 0.21 -0.57 -3.68
N LEU A 51 1.23 -1.17 -3.08
CA LEU A 51 2.41 -1.67 -3.80
C LEU A 51 2.01 -2.70 -4.86
N CYS A 52 1.06 -3.59 -4.55
CA CYS A 52 0.58 -4.59 -5.50
C CYS A 52 -0.33 -4.00 -6.59
N LEU A 53 -1.17 -3.01 -6.25
CA LEU A 53 -2.17 -2.44 -7.18
C LEU A 53 -1.64 -1.35 -8.10
N ILE A 54 -0.70 -0.53 -7.60
CA ILE A 54 -0.19 0.66 -8.30
C ILE A 54 1.33 0.74 -8.35
N GLY A 55 2.04 -0.24 -7.77
CA GLY A 55 3.51 -0.27 -7.79
C GLY A 55 4.16 0.74 -6.84
N ARG A 56 3.42 1.31 -5.88
CA ARG A 56 3.91 2.27 -4.88
C ARG A 56 3.36 1.96 -3.50
N ALA A 57 4.21 2.04 -2.49
CA ALA A 57 3.89 1.70 -1.10
C ALA A 57 3.37 2.92 -0.30
N VAL A 58 2.47 3.72 -0.89
CA VAL A 58 1.90 4.90 -0.22
C VAL A 58 0.90 4.48 0.84
N SER A 59 0.89 5.18 1.98
CA SER A 59 0.02 4.86 3.14
C SER A 59 -1.45 5.22 2.91
N ASN A 60 -1.72 6.14 1.98
CA ASN A 60 -3.04 6.73 1.80
C ASN A 60 -3.70 6.33 0.46
N VAL A 61 -5.02 6.48 0.40
CA VAL A 61 -5.84 6.14 -0.79
C VAL A 61 -6.43 7.35 -1.50
N PHE A 62 -6.19 8.56 -0.98
CA PHE A 62 -6.59 9.80 -1.65
C PHE A 62 -5.65 10.12 -2.81
N ASP A 63 -6.12 10.98 -3.72
CA ASP A 63 -5.35 11.42 -4.87
C ASP A 63 -4.26 12.42 -4.49
N ASN A 64 -3.05 12.23 -5.04
CA ASN A 64 -1.89 13.11 -4.90
C ASN A 64 -1.43 13.34 -3.45
N ASP A 65 -0.40 14.17 -3.25
CA ASP A 65 0.08 14.43 -1.88
C ASP A 65 -0.76 15.52 -1.24
N ILE A 66 -1.01 15.37 0.05
CA ILE A 66 -1.69 16.35 0.88
C ILE A 66 -0.69 16.93 1.87
N GLN A 67 -0.59 18.25 1.91
CA GLN A 67 0.13 18.95 2.97
C GLN A 67 -0.81 19.19 4.15
N CYS A 68 -0.49 18.62 5.30
CA CYS A 68 -1.30 18.73 6.52
C CYS A 68 -0.41 19.08 7.71
N ASN A 69 -0.61 20.27 8.30
CA ASN A 69 0.11 20.71 9.50
C ASN A 69 1.65 20.60 9.40
N GLY A 70 2.22 20.89 8.22
CA GLY A 70 3.66 20.78 7.97
C GLY A 70 4.17 19.37 7.68
N LEU A 71 3.28 18.38 7.60
CA LEU A 71 3.57 17.03 7.16
C LEU A 71 3.11 16.84 5.71
N SER A 72 3.95 16.16 4.92
CA SER A 72 3.60 15.74 3.57
C SER A 72 3.07 14.31 3.61
N LEU A 73 1.76 14.15 3.41
CA LEU A 73 1.11 12.85 3.32
C LEU A 73 1.12 12.38 1.86
N GLN A 74 1.74 11.23 1.61
CA GLN A 74 1.87 10.63 0.28
C GLN A 74 0.55 9.98 -0.13
N GLY A 75 0.03 10.39 -1.28
CA GLY A 75 -1.18 9.78 -1.85
C GLY A 75 -0.96 9.16 -3.23
N VAL A 76 -2.04 8.65 -3.80
CA VAL A 76 -2.03 7.92 -5.05
C VAL A 76 -1.79 8.89 -6.21
N LYS A 77 -0.64 8.72 -6.90
CA LYS A 77 -0.25 9.57 -8.04
C LYS A 77 -0.90 9.18 -9.36
N LYS A 78 -1.36 7.94 -9.45
CA LYS A 78 -1.94 7.37 -10.67
C LYS A 78 -3.00 6.36 -10.27
N GLN A 79 -4.20 6.57 -10.78
CA GLN A 79 -5.32 5.66 -10.56
C GLN A 79 -5.02 4.28 -11.18
N SER A 80 -5.26 3.22 -10.41
CA SER A 80 -5.17 1.84 -10.92
C SER A 80 -6.35 1.50 -11.81
N THR A 81 -6.15 0.59 -12.77
CA THR A 81 -7.24 0.02 -13.57
C THR A 81 -8.12 -0.93 -12.76
N ILE A 82 -7.56 -1.51 -11.68
CA ILE A 82 -8.27 -2.42 -10.78
C ILE A 82 -8.26 -1.83 -9.37
N GLY A 83 -9.41 -1.86 -8.69
CA GLY A 83 -9.57 -1.39 -7.33
C GLY A 83 -9.70 -2.54 -6.34
N PHE A 84 -9.48 -2.24 -5.06
CA PHE A 84 -9.84 -3.12 -3.95
C PHE A 84 -10.94 -2.43 -3.13
N LEU A 85 -12.15 -3.03 -3.11
CA LEU A 85 -13.28 -2.51 -2.35
C LEU A 85 -13.38 -3.26 -1.02
N THR A 86 -13.23 -2.53 0.07
CA THR A 86 -13.40 -3.05 1.42
C THR A 86 -14.89 -3.10 1.80
N LEU A 87 -15.21 -3.91 2.81
CA LEU A 87 -16.53 -3.91 3.45
C LEU A 87 -16.89 -2.55 4.04
N TYR A 88 -15.89 -1.74 4.42
CA TYR A 88 -16.10 -0.40 4.97
C TYR A 88 -16.69 0.55 3.92
N GLU A 89 -16.11 0.55 2.72
CA GLU A 89 -16.64 1.34 1.60
C GLU A 89 -17.98 0.82 1.12
N TYR A 90 -18.17 -0.50 1.08
CA TYR A 90 -19.48 -1.12 0.78
C TYR A 90 -20.57 -0.67 1.78
N GLY A 91 -20.23 -0.57 3.06
CA GLY A 91 -21.14 -0.12 4.12
C GLY A 91 -21.44 1.38 4.11
N GLY A 92 -20.86 2.15 3.18
CA GLY A 92 -21.07 3.60 3.08
C GLY A 92 -20.17 4.45 3.97
N GLY A 93 -19.14 3.86 4.60
CA GLY A 93 -18.20 4.58 5.48
C GLY A 93 -17.28 5.57 4.75
N ALA A 94 -17.29 5.59 3.42
CA ALA A 94 -16.51 6.50 2.59
C ALA A 94 -17.29 7.76 2.12
N LYS A 95 -18.47 8.03 2.68
CA LYS A 95 -19.28 9.24 2.39
C LYS A 95 -19.13 10.30 3.47
#